data_AF-A0ABD5S5F3-F1
#
_entry.id   AF-A0ABD5S5F3-F1
#
_cell.length_a   1.000
_cell.length_b   1.000
_cell.length_c   1.000
_cell.angle_alpha   90.00
_cell.angle_beta   90.00
_cell.angle_gamma   90.00
#
_symmetry.space_group_name_H-M   'P 1'
#
loop_
_entity.id
_entity.type
_entity.pdbx_description
1 polymer ?
#
loop_
_entity_poly.entity_id
_entity_poly.type
_entity_poly.pdbx_seq_one_letter_code
_entity_poly.pdbx_strand_id
1 'polypeptide(L)'
;PTEPPRLYVVGHDHPAIEIEGQKRPCFLYGPGVYRGADVLVLPAFNRLARGVTVNGRWGSDFQSPLLSRVNEFRPVVYDTDSQETLEFPPLGKLRRML
;
A
#
# COMPACT_ATOMS: atom_id res chain seq x y z
N PRO A 1 -7.81 25.35 -7.37
CA PRO A 1 -7.78 25.05 -5.91
C PRO A 1 -6.50 25.62 -5.29
N THR A 2 -6.61 26.40 -4.21
CA THR A 2 -5.49 27.06 -3.50
C THR A 2 -5.07 26.35 -2.22
N GLU A 3 -5.90 25.45 -1.71
CA GLU A 3 -5.59 24.64 -0.53
C GLU A 3 -4.74 23.42 -0.92
N PRO A 4 -3.75 23.04 -0.08
CA PRO A 4 -3.00 21.81 -0.30
C PRO A 4 -3.96 20.60 -0.19
N PRO A 5 -3.74 19.57 -1.01
CA PRO A 5 -4.57 18.37 -0.96
C PRO A 5 -4.41 17.66 0.39
N ARG A 6 -5.51 17.09 0.88
CA ARG A 6 -5.52 16.29 2.12
C ARG A 6 -5.22 14.81 1.86
N LEU A 7 -5.48 14.33 0.64
CA LEU A 7 -5.28 12.94 0.24
C LEU A 7 -4.81 12.88 -1.22
N TYR A 8 -3.76 12.11 -1.46
CA TYR A 8 -3.33 11.69 -2.78
C TYR A 8 -3.80 10.25 -3.03
N VAL A 9 -4.55 10.02 -4.10
CA VAL A 9 -4.95 8.68 -4.55
C VAL A 9 -4.14 8.31 -5.79
N VAL A 10 -3.44 7.18 -5.75
CA VAL A 10 -2.38 6.86 -6.70
C VAL A 10 -2.56 5.45 -7.24
N GLY A 11 -2.52 5.31 -8.57
CA GLY A 11 -2.39 4.01 -9.26
C GLY A 11 -0.93 3.66 -9.52
N HIS A 12 -0.63 2.94 -10.60
CA HIS A 12 0.72 2.58 -11.08
C HIS A 12 1.37 1.39 -10.37
N ASP A 13 1.76 1.54 -9.10
CA ASP A 13 2.55 0.50 -8.42
C ASP A 13 1.73 -0.75 -8.09
N HIS A 14 0.40 -0.60 -7.98
CA HIS A 14 -0.56 -1.68 -7.79
C HIS A 14 -0.13 -2.66 -6.68
N PRO A 15 -0.12 -2.26 -5.41
CA PRO A 15 0.47 -3.07 -4.36
C PRO A 15 -0.32 -4.36 -4.13
N ALA A 16 0.43 -5.38 -3.73
CA ALA A 16 -0.07 -6.66 -3.26
C ALA A 16 0.77 -7.13 -2.08
N ILE A 17 0.13 -7.71 -1.07
CA ILE A 17 0.78 -8.32 0.07
C ILE A 17 0.75 -9.84 -0.08
N GLU A 18 1.86 -10.49 0.23
CA GLU A 18 1.94 -11.94 0.32
C GLU A 18 1.74 -12.38 1.77
N ILE A 19 0.79 -13.27 1.99
CA ILE A 19 0.42 -13.83 3.30
C ILE A 19 0.37 -15.35 3.12
N GLU A 20 1.19 -16.07 3.89
CA GLU A 20 1.28 -17.55 3.81
C GLU A 20 1.49 -18.06 2.37
N GLY A 21 2.35 -17.38 1.61
CA GLY A 21 2.65 -17.71 0.20
C GLY A 21 1.55 -17.32 -0.79
N GLN A 22 0.44 -16.73 -0.32
CA GLN A 22 -0.65 -16.27 -1.18
C GLN A 22 -0.58 -14.76 -1.39
N LYS A 23 -0.42 -14.36 -2.65
CA LYS A 23 -0.40 -12.96 -3.06
C LYS A 23 -1.81 -12.39 -3.15
N ARG A 24 -2.10 -11.38 -2.35
CA ARG A 24 -3.39 -10.69 -2.27
C ARG A 24 -3.24 -9.23 -2.70
N PRO A 25 -4.03 -8.71 -3.64
CA PRO A 25 -4.08 -7.28 -3.91
C PRO A 25 -4.41 -6.53 -2.62
N CYS A 26 -3.75 -5.40 -2.39
CA CYS A 26 -4.01 -4.57 -1.22
C CYS A 26 -3.99 -3.09 -1.59
N PHE A 27 -4.66 -2.28 -0.79
CA PHE A 27 -4.36 -0.87 -0.72
C PHE A 27 -3.12 -0.66 0.15
N LEU A 28 -2.35 0.40 -0.12
CA LEU A 28 -1.40 0.94 0.84
C LEU A 28 -1.90 2.29 1.32
N TYR A 29 -2.14 2.41 2.63
CA TYR A 29 -2.54 3.66 3.25
C TYR A 29 -1.41 4.21 4.13
N GLY A 30 -0.98 5.44 3.83
CA GLY A 30 0.04 6.17 4.56
C GLY A 30 -0.52 7.51 5.05
N PRO A 31 -0.87 7.63 6.34
CA PRO A 31 -1.38 8.89 6.90
C PRO A 31 -0.25 9.93 7.04
N GLY A 32 -0.45 11.14 6.52
CA GLY A 32 0.49 12.27 6.63
C GLY A 32 1.88 12.07 6.01
N VAL A 33 2.08 11.00 5.23
CA VAL A 33 3.41 10.57 4.76
C VAL A 33 3.98 11.44 3.65
N TYR A 34 3.18 12.29 3.01
CA TYR A 34 3.63 13.14 1.92
C TYR A 34 3.21 14.60 2.11
N ARG A 35 4.16 15.44 2.52
CA ARG A 35 3.94 16.89 2.78
C ARG A 35 2.77 17.18 3.73
N GLY A 36 2.54 16.28 4.70
CA GLY A 36 1.43 16.37 5.66
C GLY A 36 0.08 15.86 5.14
N ALA A 37 0.00 15.45 3.87
CA ALA A 37 -1.17 14.81 3.29
C ALA A 37 -1.08 13.28 3.38
N ASP A 38 -2.24 12.64 3.38
CA ASP A 38 -2.38 11.20 3.29
C ASP A 38 -2.09 10.71 1.87
N VAL A 39 -1.66 9.45 1.76
CA VAL A 39 -1.48 8.76 0.48
C VAL A 39 -2.22 7.42 0.52
N LEU A 40 -3.05 7.17 -0.49
CA LEU A 40 -3.71 5.89 -0.74
C LEU A 40 -3.27 5.35 -2.10
N VAL A 41 -2.60 4.19 -2.10
CA VAL A 41 -2.22 3.48 -3.32
C VAL A 41 -3.24 2.39 -3.61
N LEU A 42 -3.77 2.37 -4.83
CA LEU A 42 -4.81 1.45 -5.26
C LEU A 42 -4.21 0.13 -5.77
N PRO A 43 -4.81 -1.04 -5.43
CA PRO A 43 -4.43 -2.31 -6.02
C PRO A 43 -4.68 -2.33 -7.54
N ALA A 44 -4.09 -3.31 -8.24
CA ALA A 44 -4.46 -3.57 -9.63
C ALA A 44 -5.95 -3.95 -9.72
N PHE A 45 -6.68 -3.28 -10.60
CA PHE A 45 -8.06 -3.67 -10.93
C PHE A 45 -8.12 -4.92 -11.82
N ASN A 46 -7.04 -5.24 -12.55
CA ASN A 46 -7.00 -6.39 -13.44
C ASN A 46 -6.49 -7.65 -12.71
N ARG A 47 -7.04 -8.82 -13.08
CA ARG A 47 -6.66 -10.11 -12.46
C ARG A 47 -5.35 -10.69 -13.02
N LEU A 48 -4.86 -10.14 -14.14
CA LEU A 48 -3.69 -10.67 -14.86
C LEU A 48 -2.37 -10.09 -14.34
N ALA A 49 -2.31 -8.79 -14.03
CA ALA A 49 -1.14 -8.19 -13.40
C ALA A 49 -1.35 -8.17 -11.89
N ARG A 50 -0.80 -9.16 -11.20
CA ARG A 50 -0.96 -9.35 -9.73
C ARG A 50 -0.32 -8.25 -8.87
N GLY A 51 0.12 -7.14 -9.46
CA GLY A 51 0.68 -6.02 -8.73
C GLY A 51 2.09 -6.25 -8.21
N VAL A 52 2.64 -5.26 -7.52
CA VAL A 52 3.95 -5.30 -6.88
C VAL A 52 3.86 -5.92 -5.48
N THR A 53 4.62 -6.98 -5.21
CA THR A 53 4.70 -7.55 -3.84
C THR A 53 5.42 -6.57 -2.93
N VAL A 54 4.75 -6.12 -1.87
CA VAL A 54 5.25 -5.06 -0.96
C VAL A 54 6.08 -5.60 0.20
N ASN A 55 6.00 -6.89 0.49
CA ASN A 55 6.77 -7.55 1.54
C ASN A 55 8.27 -7.28 1.33
N GLY A 56 8.94 -6.76 2.36
CA GLY A 56 10.38 -6.51 2.34
C GLY A 56 10.86 -5.33 1.49
N ARG A 57 9.97 -4.60 0.79
CA ARG A 57 10.36 -3.47 -0.06
C ARG A 57 10.71 -2.20 0.71
N TRP A 58 11.52 -1.37 0.06
CA TRP A 58 11.95 -0.05 0.49
C TRP A 58 11.42 1.02 -0.48
N GLY A 59 11.43 2.29 -0.06
CA GLY A 59 10.92 3.39 -0.88
C GLY A 59 11.61 3.51 -2.24
N SER A 60 12.88 3.10 -2.34
CA SER A 60 13.66 3.05 -3.58
C SER A 60 13.15 2.04 -4.60
N ASP A 61 12.35 1.06 -4.17
CA ASP A 61 11.83 -0.01 -5.02
C ASP A 61 10.54 0.40 -5.76
N PHE A 62 10.09 1.65 -5.55
CA PHE A 62 8.92 2.25 -6.16
C PHE A 62 9.32 3.43 -7.05
N GLN A 63 8.57 3.64 -8.13
CA GLN A 63 8.85 4.75 -9.04
C GLN A 63 8.18 6.06 -8.61
N SER A 64 7.23 5.99 -7.67
CA SER A 64 6.50 7.15 -7.17
C SER A 64 7.21 7.82 -5.98
N PRO A 65 7.45 9.14 -6.00
CA PRO A 65 8.02 9.86 -4.85
C PRO A 65 7.10 9.82 -3.62
N LEU A 66 5.81 9.54 -3.82
CA LEU A 66 4.81 9.40 -2.77
C LEU A 66 5.07 8.17 -1.87
N LEU A 67 5.89 7.22 -2.32
CA LEU A 67 6.21 5.98 -1.60
C LEU A 67 7.61 5.99 -0.98
N SER A 68 8.29 7.14 -0.93
CA SER A 68 9.61 7.27 -0.29
C SER A 68 9.63 6.81 1.18
N ARG A 69 8.50 6.96 1.90
CA ARG A 69 8.32 6.52 3.30
C ARG A 69 7.54 5.22 3.43
N VAL A 70 7.75 4.25 2.52
CA VAL A 70 6.96 3.01 2.42
C VAL A 70 6.79 2.24 3.74
N ASN A 71 7.78 2.31 4.64
CA ASN A 71 7.73 1.62 5.94
C ASN A 71 6.57 2.07 6.85
N GLU A 72 6.03 3.27 6.62
CA GLU A 72 4.91 3.83 7.38
C GLU A 72 3.54 3.47 6.79
N PHE A 73 3.51 2.90 5.58
CA PHE A 73 2.28 2.49 4.94
C PHE A 73 1.75 1.18 5.53
N ARG A 74 0.43 1.14 5.70
CA ARG A 74 -0.33 0.00 6.16
C ARG A 74 -0.97 -0.71 4.96
N PRO A 75 -0.73 -2.02 4.80
CA PRO A 75 -1.49 -2.84 3.86
C PRO A 75 -2.93 -2.97 4.33
N VAL A 76 -3.88 -2.76 3.43
CA VAL A 76 -5.31 -2.96 3.68
C VAL A 76 -5.85 -3.92 2.62
N VAL A 77 -6.36 -5.06 3.06
CA VAL A 77 -6.92 -6.10 2.17
C VAL A 77 -8.42 -6.15 2.37
N TYR A 78 -9.17 -6.06 1.28
CA TYR A 78 -10.59 -6.42 1.31
C TYR A 78 -10.71 -7.92 1.07
N ASP A 79 -11.21 -8.65 2.05
CA ASP A 79 -11.49 -10.07 1.94
C ASP A 79 -12.91 -10.27 1.40
N THR A 80 -13.02 -10.84 0.20
CA THR A 80 -14.31 -11.01 -0.48
C THR A 80 -15.15 -12.12 0.14
N ASP A 81 -14.53 -13.08 0.81
CA ASP A 81 -15.23 -14.24 1.37
C ASP A 81 -15.94 -13.87 2.67
N SER A 82 -15.23 -13.13 3.54
CA SER A 82 -15.79 -12.60 4.80
C SER A 82 -16.48 -11.24 4.63
N GLN A 83 -16.26 -10.54 3.52
CA GLN A 83 -16.68 -9.14 3.29
C GLN A 83 -16.07 -8.15 4.29
N GLU A 84 -14.89 -8.46 4.83
CA GLU A 84 -14.20 -7.62 5.79
C GLU A 84 -13.04 -6.83 5.17
N THR A 85 -12.74 -5.68 5.78
CA THR A 85 -11.52 -4.92 5.49
C THR A 85 -10.50 -5.20 6.58
N LEU A 86 -9.43 -5.89 6.21
CA LEU A 86 -8.36 -6.29 7.11
C LEU A 86 -7.18 -5.31 6.99
N GLU A 87 -6.89 -4.61 8.09
CA GLU A 87 -5.76 -3.71 8.18
C GLU A 87 -4.56 -4.39 8.84
N PHE A 88 -3.42 -4.37 8.15
CA PHE A 88 -2.18 -4.92 8.66
C PHE A 88 -1.33 -3.83 9.32
N PRO A 89 -0.39 -4.20 10.21
CA PRO A 89 0.61 -3.28 10.72
C PRO A 89 1.41 -2.59 9.60
N PRO A 90 2.04 -1.43 9.88
CA PRO A 90 2.91 -0.77 8.91
C PRO A 90 4.01 -1.72 8.40
N LEU A 91 4.38 -1.59 7.13
CA LEU A 91 5.35 -2.47 6.46
C LEU A 91 6.69 -2.55 7.21
N GLY A 92 7.14 -1.45 7.82
CA GLY A 92 8.35 -1.44 8.64
C GLY A 92 8.25 -2.27 9.93
N LYS A 93 7.04 -2.48 10.47
CA LYS A 93 6.78 -3.38 11.61
C LYS A 93 6.70 -4.83 11.12
N LEU A 94 5.99 -5.09 10.01
CA LEU A 94 5.90 -6.43 9.42
C LEU A 94 7.27 -7.00 9.07
N ARG A 95 8.18 -6.19 8.51
CA ARG A 95 9.56 -6.63 8.19
C ARG A 95 10.37 -7.06 9.41
N ARG A 96 10.02 -6.62 10.62
CA ARG A 96 10.70 -7.07 11.86
C ARG A 96 10.14 -8.37 12.43
N MET A 97 9.07 -8.88 11.86
CA MET A 97 8.36 -10.08 12.30
C MET A 97 8.58 -11.27 11.36
N LEU A 98 9.24 -11.05 10.23
CA LEU A 98 9.63 -12.01 9.20
C LEU A 98 11.16 -12.15 9.21
#